data_AF-K7LWC4-F1
#
_entry.id   AF-K7LWC4-F1
#
_cell.length_a   1.000
_cell.length_b   1.000
_cell.length_c   1.000
_cell.angle_alpha   90.00
_cell.angle_beta   90.00
_cell.angle_gamma   90.00
#
_symmetry.space_group_name_H-M   'P 1'
#
loop_
_entity.id
_entity.type
_entity.pdbx_description
1 polymer ?
#
loop_
_entity_poly.entity_id
_entity_poly.type
_entity_poly.pdbx_seq_one_letter_code
_entity_poly.pdbx_strand_id
1 'polypeptide(L)'
;MLPRLRLDCCWKLVSLPELPPSIEELALNGCKKFKSLLKLSPSLEELSLNECKKLVSLPELPPSLRALDLRNCWKLVSLRNFHHPFQIECL
;
A
#
# COMPACT_ATOMS: atom_id res chain seq x y z
N MET A 1 2.85 -13.58 15.29
CA MET A 1 3.39 -12.57 14.34
C MET A 1 2.18 -11.95 13.66
N LEU A 2 2.01 -10.63 13.63
CA LEU A 2 0.78 -10.00 13.12
C LEU A 2 0.78 -10.07 11.58
N PRO A 3 0.00 -10.95 10.92
CA PRO A 3 -0.05 -10.98 9.45
C PRO A 3 -0.70 -9.71 8.89
N ARG A 4 -1.37 -8.94 9.75
CA ARG A 4 -2.18 -7.78 9.37
C ARG A 4 -1.72 -6.58 10.18
N LEU A 5 -1.33 -5.52 9.48
CA LEU A 5 -1.03 -4.22 10.07
C LEU A 5 -2.05 -3.20 9.56
N ARG A 6 -2.88 -2.70 10.47
CA ARG A 6 -3.89 -1.67 10.17
C ARG A 6 -3.59 -0.42 10.96
N LEU A 7 -3.33 0.68 10.25
CA LEU A 7 -3.06 2.01 10.81
C LEU A 7 -4.02 3.03 10.20
N ASP A 8 -5.28 2.63 10.03
CA ASP A 8 -6.33 3.47 9.47
C ASP A 8 -6.48 4.79 10.27
N CYS A 9 -6.78 5.87 9.57
CA CYS A 9 -6.98 7.22 10.11
C CYS A 9 -5.77 7.83 10.86
N CYS A 10 -4.56 7.29 10.68
CA CYS A 10 -3.33 7.90 11.22
C CYS A 10 -2.94 9.16 10.42
N TRP A 11 -3.71 10.25 10.60
CA TRP A 11 -3.60 11.50 9.84
C TRP A 11 -2.26 12.25 9.98
N LYS A 12 -1.46 11.92 11.00
CA LYS A 12 -0.09 12.43 11.18
C LYS A 12 0.99 11.53 10.56
N LEU A 13 0.67 10.29 10.19
CA LEU A 13 1.63 9.34 9.64
C LEU A 13 2.14 9.85 8.29
N VAL A 14 3.46 9.90 8.14
CA VAL A 14 4.14 10.38 6.92
C VAL A 14 4.80 9.23 6.16
N SER A 15 5.39 8.29 6.90
CA SER A 15 6.13 7.13 6.41
C SER A 15 6.01 5.97 7.41
N LEU A 16 6.32 4.77 6.96
CA LEU A 16 6.53 3.59 7.79
C LEU A 16 7.99 3.16 7.76
N PRO A 17 8.50 2.52 8.82
CA PRO A 17 9.73 1.74 8.74
C PRO A 17 9.55 0.55 7.79
N GLU A 18 10.63 -0.19 7.55
CA GLU A 18 10.52 -1.46 6.83
C GLU A 18 9.53 -2.41 7.52
N LEU A 19 8.62 -2.97 6.73
CA LEU A 19 7.62 -3.90 7.24
C LEU A 19 8.24 -5.29 7.40
N PRO A 20 7.82 -6.06 8.43
CA PRO A 20 8.19 -7.46 8.53
C PRO A 20 7.84 -8.22 7.25
N PRO A 21 8.69 -9.18 6.81
CA PRO A 21 8.46 -9.92 5.56
C PRO A 21 7.25 -10.88 5.61
N SER A 22 6.64 -11.03 6.79
CA SER A 22 5.45 -11.85 7.03
C SER A 22 4.15 -11.06 7.04
N ILE A 23 4.15 -9.76 6.70
CA ILE A 23 2.91 -8.99 6.57
C ILE A 23 2.19 -9.45 5.28
N GLU A 24 0.92 -9.80 5.41
CA GLU A 24 -0.01 -10.24 4.36
C GLU A 24 -1.06 -9.15 4.05
N GLU A 25 -1.51 -8.39 5.05
CA GLU A 25 -2.45 -7.26 4.89
C GLU A 25 -1.84 -5.97 5.44
N LEU A 26 -1.83 -4.91 4.63
CA LEU A 26 -1.47 -3.55 5.05
C LEU A 26 -2.61 -2.59 4.72
N ALA A 27 -3.19 -1.97 5.76
CA ALA A 27 -4.21 -0.93 5.61
C ALA A 27 -3.76 0.40 6.21
N LEU A 28 -3.69 1.45 5.40
CA LEU A 28 -3.35 2.82 5.78
C LEU A 28 -4.47 3.80 5.40
N ASN A 29 -5.73 3.36 5.42
CA ASN A 29 -6.84 4.15 4.90
C ASN A 29 -6.98 5.48 5.64
N GLY A 30 -7.18 6.57 4.92
CA GLY A 30 -7.29 7.90 5.52
C GLY A 30 -5.97 8.46 6.09
N CYS A 31 -4.82 7.84 5.83
CA CYS A 31 -3.51 8.40 6.19
C CYS A 31 -3.14 9.56 5.22
N LYS A 32 -3.83 10.69 5.35
CA LYS A 32 -3.76 11.84 4.42
C LYS A 32 -2.39 12.50 4.29
N LYS A 33 -1.47 12.27 5.24
CA LYS A 33 -0.09 12.77 5.19
C LYS A 33 0.92 11.76 4.67
N PHE A 34 0.51 10.50 4.46
CA PHE A 34 1.36 9.43 4.01
C PHE A 34 1.85 9.69 2.60
N LYS A 35 3.17 9.57 2.37
CA LYS A 35 3.81 9.99 1.11
C LYS A 35 4.34 8.85 0.27
N SER A 36 4.89 7.81 0.90
CA SER A 36 5.59 6.74 0.21
C SER A 36 5.75 5.50 1.09
N LEU A 37 5.86 4.35 0.43
CA LEU A 37 6.38 3.10 0.98
C LEU A 37 7.74 2.85 0.34
N LEU A 38 8.75 2.50 1.14
CA LEU A 38 10.07 2.16 0.62
C LEU A 38 10.09 0.75 0.04
N LYS A 39 9.45 -0.20 0.74
CA LYS A 39 9.41 -1.61 0.37
C LYS A 39 8.13 -2.24 0.92
N LEU A 40 7.52 -3.14 0.15
CA LEU A 40 6.41 -3.95 0.57
C LEU A 40 6.91 -5.32 1.03
N SER A 41 6.14 -5.96 1.91
CA SER A 41 6.38 -7.36 2.28
C SER A 41 6.25 -8.26 1.04
N PRO A 42 7.16 -9.22 0.82
CA PRO A 42 7.05 -10.16 -0.29
C PRO A 42 5.85 -11.11 -0.14
N SER A 43 5.26 -11.19 1.05
CA SER A 43 4.08 -12.01 1.36
C SER A 43 2.78 -11.18 1.32
N LEU A 44 2.84 -9.90 0.94
CA LEU A 44 1.67 -9.01 1.00
C LEU A 44 0.64 -9.43 -0.06
N GLU A 45 -0.56 -9.76 0.38
CA GLU A 45 -1.69 -10.15 -0.47
C GLU A 45 -2.67 -8.98 -0.66
N GLU A 46 -2.81 -8.12 0.36
CA GLU A 46 -3.76 -7.00 0.34
C GLU A 46 -3.08 -5.68 0.75
N LEU A 47 -3.22 -4.65 -0.10
CA LEU A 47 -2.75 -3.30 0.15
C LEU A 47 -3.91 -2.30 0.00
N SER A 48 -4.28 -1.65 1.11
CA SER A 48 -5.36 -0.67 1.14
C SER A 48 -4.84 0.70 1.57
N LEU A 49 -4.87 1.65 0.63
CA LEU A 49 -4.34 3.02 0.79
C LEU A 49 -5.40 4.08 0.45
N ASN A 50 -6.69 3.74 0.58
CA ASN A 50 -7.78 4.65 0.28
C ASN A 50 -7.58 5.99 1.02
N GLU A 51 -7.83 7.11 0.36
CA GLU A 51 -7.69 8.45 0.94
C GLU A 51 -6.25 8.83 1.38
N CYS A 52 -5.21 8.11 0.93
CA CYS A 52 -3.80 8.53 1.05
C CYS A 52 -3.48 9.67 0.06
N LYS A 53 -4.06 10.84 0.29
CA LYS A 53 -4.05 12.03 -0.60
C LYS A 53 -2.68 12.65 -0.88
N LYS A 54 -1.63 12.25 -0.16
CA LYS A 54 -0.24 12.70 -0.39
C LYS A 54 0.68 11.62 -0.92
N LEU A 55 0.17 10.41 -1.17
CA LEU A 55 0.92 9.33 -1.79
C LEU A 55 1.26 9.73 -3.22
N VAL A 56 2.55 9.74 -3.56
CA VAL A 56 3.04 10.13 -4.90
C VAL A 56 3.54 8.95 -5.71
N SER A 57 4.00 7.90 -5.05
CA SER A 57 4.57 6.71 -5.68
C SER A 57 4.44 5.50 -4.77
N LEU A 58 4.35 4.31 -5.38
CA LEU A 58 4.54 3.03 -4.72
C LEU A 58 5.86 2.37 -5.13
N PRO A 59 6.45 1.54 -4.26
CA PRO A 59 7.53 0.65 -4.65
C PRO A 59 6.99 -0.42 -5.60
N GLU A 60 7.88 -1.31 -6.04
CA GLU A 60 7.45 -2.50 -6.79
C GLU A 60 6.44 -3.33 -5.99
N LEU A 61 5.36 -3.72 -6.65
CA LEU A 61 4.30 -4.51 -6.04
C LEU A 61 4.76 -5.97 -5.93
N PRO A 62 4.55 -6.64 -4.78
CA PRO A 62 4.97 -8.02 -4.62
C PRO A 62 4.10 -8.94 -5.48
N PRO A 63 4.67 -10.03 -6.04
CA PRO A 63 3.94 -10.99 -6.89
C PRO A 63 2.76 -11.66 -6.18
N SER A 64 2.77 -11.68 -4.84
CA SER A 64 1.68 -12.17 -3.99
C SER A 64 0.46 -11.26 -3.95
N LEU A 65 0.56 -9.99 -4.36
CA LEU A 65 -0.51 -9.01 -4.19
C LEU A 65 -1.73 -9.39 -5.04
N ARG A 66 -2.90 -9.48 -4.41
CA ARG A 66 -4.17 -9.85 -5.04
C ARG A 66 -5.17 -8.71 -5.03
N ALA A 67 -5.11 -7.85 -4.02
CA ALA A 67 -6.00 -6.69 -3.88
C ALA A 67 -5.21 -5.40 -3.65
N LEU A 68 -5.59 -4.35 -4.39
CA LEU A 68 -4.99 -3.02 -4.30
C LEU A 68 -6.09 -1.96 -4.32
N ASP A 69 -6.30 -1.29 -3.19
CA ASP A 69 -7.24 -0.16 -3.08
C ASP A 69 -6.46 1.16 -3.05
N LEU A 70 -6.62 1.95 -4.13
CA LEU A 70 -5.99 3.26 -4.33
C LEU A 70 -7.04 4.36 -4.51
N ARG A 71 -8.29 4.15 -4.08
CA ARG A 71 -9.31 5.18 -4.19
C ARG A 71 -8.87 6.47 -3.51
N ASN A 72 -9.18 7.59 -4.15
CA ASN A 72 -8.86 8.91 -3.65
C ASN A 72 -7.34 9.18 -3.44
N CYS A 73 -6.45 8.39 -4.05
CA CYS A 73 -5.01 8.64 -4.13
C CYS A 73 -4.64 9.58 -5.31
N TRP A 74 -5.28 10.75 -5.40
CA TRP A 74 -5.20 11.67 -6.55
C TRP A 74 -3.81 12.26 -6.87
N LYS A 75 -2.80 12.07 -6.01
CA LYS A 75 -1.40 12.49 -6.25
C LYS A 75 -0.49 11.37 -6.74
N LEU A 76 -1.00 10.14 -6.83
CA LEU A 76 -0.21 9.00 -7.29
C LEU A 76 0.00 9.14 -8.81
N VAL A 77 1.26 9.29 -9.22
CA VAL A 77 1.60 9.53 -10.64
C VAL A 77 2.15 8.29 -11.35
N SER A 78 2.57 7.27 -10.61
CA SER A 78 3.17 6.07 -11.20
C SER A 78 3.03 4.85 -10.29
N LEU A 79 2.81 3.71 -10.94
CA LEU A 79 3.03 2.38 -10.39
C LEU A 79 4.22 1.78 -11.15
N ARG A 80 5.32 1.50 -10.47
CA ARG A 80 6.45 0.82 -11.12
C ARG A 80 6.11 -0.66 -11.27
N ASN A 81 6.44 -1.21 -12.43
CA ASN A 81 6.35 -2.65 -12.72
C ASN A 81 4.96 -3.24 -12.45
N PHE A 82 3.91 -2.61 -12.97
CA PHE A 82 2.59 -3.23 -13.05
C PHE A 82 2.55 -4.29 -14.16
N HIS A 83 3.44 -5.29 -14.07
CA HIS A 83 3.45 -6.49 -14.90
C HIS A 83 2.83 -7.64 -14.09
N HIS A 84 1.62 -7.42 -13.57
CA HIS A 84 0.94 -8.46 -12.81
C HIS A 84 0.20 -9.41 -13.75
N PRO A 85 0.46 -10.73 -13.70
CA PRO A 85 -0.13 -11.70 -14.63
C PRO A 85 -1.64 -11.90 -14.40
N PHE A 86 -2.17 -11.46 -13.27
CA PHE A 86 -3.58 -11.58 -12.92
C PHE A 86 -4.17 -10.19 -12.69
N GLN A 87 -5.39 -9.99 -13.18
CA GLN A 87 -6.14 -8.74 -13.05
C GLN A 87 -6.20 -8.35 -11.57
N ILE A 88 -5.39 -7.39 -11.16
CA ILE A 88 -5.57 -6.75 -9.86
C ILE A 88 -6.90 -6.02 -9.97
N GLU A 89 -7.88 -6.40 -9.16
CA GLU A 89 -9.09 -5.61 -9.00
C GLU A 89 -8.70 -4.30 -8.32
N CYS A 90 -8.60 -3.22 -9.11
CA CYS A 90 -8.54 -1.88 -8.58
C CYS A 90 -9.93 -1.54 -8.01
N LEU A 91 -10.06 -1.62 -6.68
CA LEU A 91 -11.27 -1.21 -5.95
C LEU A 91 -11.42 0.30 -5.86
#